data_AF-A0A367R867-F1
#
_entry.id   AF-A0A367R867-F1
#
_cell.length_a   1.000
_cell.length_b   1.000
_cell.length_c   1.000
_cell.angle_alpha   90.00
_cell.angle_beta   90.00
_cell.angle_gamma   90.00
#
_symmetry.space_group_name_H-M   'P 1'
#
loop_
_entity.id
_entity.type
_entity.pdbx_description
1 polymer ?
#
loop_
_entity_poly.entity_id
_entity_poly.type
_entity_poly.pdbx_seq_one_letter_code
_entity_poly.pdbx_strand_id
1 'polypeptide(L)'
;MKIPDCDRCLLYAHNPHLICVVHPAGPQGDSCLDFREDSNIEPEELWQPEGASYYNDELILQPQQRLTQQQQLELLDTHPMFTGKCPQCQHEFNRDYTARVHWDCPECGWMDDTV
;
A
#
# COMPACT_ATOMS: atom_id res chain seq x y z
N MET A 1 -25.12 -14.55 -2.52
CA MET A 1 -24.16 -13.69 -1.78
C MET A 1 -23.01 -14.57 -1.30
N LYS A 2 -21.79 -14.05 -1.16
CA LYS A 2 -20.67 -14.82 -0.59
C LYS A 2 -20.93 -15.08 0.90
N ILE A 3 -20.85 -16.34 1.33
CA ILE A 3 -20.87 -16.75 2.75
C ILE A 3 -19.44 -17.08 3.21
N PRO A 4 -19.14 -17.07 4.52
CA PRO A 4 -17.78 -17.31 5.03
C PRO A 4 -17.16 -18.64 4.57
N ASP A 5 -17.98 -19.69 4.47
CA ASP A 5 -17.52 -21.01 4.04
C ASP A 5 -17.06 -21.05 2.57
N CYS A 6 -17.45 -20.08 1.74
CA CYS A 6 -17.04 -20.04 0.34
C CYS A 6 -15.51 -20.00 0.19
N ASP A 7 -14.77 -19.32 1.07
CA ASP A 7 -13.30 -19.21 0.98
C ASP A 7 -12.58 -20.53 1.20
N ARG A 8 -13.25 -21.50 1.83
CA ARG A 8 -12.72 -22.85 2.09
C ARG A 8 -13.27 -23.91 1.14
N CYS A 9 -14.07 -23.50 0.17
CA CYS A 9 -14.75 -24.42 -0.73
C CYS A 9 -13.90 -24.72 -1.97
N LEU A 10 -13.75 -25.99 -2.31
CA LEU A 10 -13.06 -26.48 -3.52
C LEU A 10 -13.62 -25.88 -4.83
N LEU A 11 -14.87 -25.42 -4.80
CA LEU A 11 -15.56 -24.86 -5.96
C LEU A 11 -15.42 -23.33 -6.07
N TYR A 12 -14.77 -22.68 -5.09
CA TYR A 12 -14.58 -21.24 -5.07
C TYR A 12 -13.71 -20.79 -6.23
N ALA A 13 -14.12 -19.73 -6.91
CA ALA A 13 -13.47 -19.27 -8.13
C ALA A 13 -12.34 -18.27 -7.91
N HIS A 14 -12.10 -17.85 -6.64
CA HIS A 14 -11.11 -16.83 -6.29
C HIS A 14 -11.20 -15.55 -7.16
N ASN A 15 -12.42 -15.18 -7.57
CA ASN A 15 -12.67 -14.06 -8.47
C ASN A 15 -13.66 -13.06 -7.84
N PRO A 16 -13.40 -11.74 -7.93
CA PRO A 16 -14.30 -10.73 -7.35
C PRO A 16 -15.68 -10.65 -8.02
N HIS A 17 -15.81 -11.15 -9.25
CA HIS A 17 -17.06 -11.10 -10.02
C HIS A 17 -17.84 -12.43 -10.01
N LEU A 18 -17.23 -13.52 -9.57
CA LEU A 18 -17.82 -14.85 -9.61
C LEU A 18 -17.47 -15.61 -8.32
N ILE A 19 -18.48 -16.02 -7.56
CA ILE A 19 -18.28 -16.70 -6.28
C ILE A 19 -17.79 -18.15 -6.51
N CYS A 20 -18.59 -18.99 -7.17
CA CYS A 20 -18.19 -20.35 -7.52
C CYS A 20 -18.83 -20.82 -8.82
N VAL A 21 -18.34 -21.94 -9.37
CA VAL A 21 -18.85 -22.49 -10.65
C VAL A 21 -20.33 -22.88 -10.59
N VAL A 22 -20.82 -23.32 -9.43
CA VAL A 22 -22.21 -23.76 -9.23
C VAL A 22 -23.14 -22.59 -8.92
N HIS A 23 -22.66 -21.64 -8.10
CA HIS A 23 -23.41 -20.46 -7.69
C HIS A 23 -22.62 -19.19 -8.05
N PRO A 24 -22.67 -18.69 -9.30
CA PRO A 24 -21.88 -17.53 -9.72
C PRO A 24 -22.17 -16.27 -8.89
N ALA A 25 -23.42 -16.06 -8.47
CA ALA A 25 -23.83 -14.96 -7.58
C ALA A 25 -23.78 -15.32 -6.08
N GLY A 26 -23.27 -16.52 -5.75
CA GLY A 26 -23.27 -17.10 -4.41
C GLY A 26 -24.58 -17.80 -4.03
N PRO A 27 -24.56 -18.65 -3.00
CA PRO A 27 -25.70 -19.46 -2.57
C PRO A 27 -26.88 -18.61 -2.07
N GLN A 28 -28.05 -19.25 -2.00
CA GLN A 28 -29.26 -18.69 -1.41
C GLN A 28 -29.34 -19.09 0.07
N GLY A 29 -29.16 -18.11 0.96
CA GLY A 29 -29.19 -18.34 2.42
C GLY A 29 -27.83 -18.19 3.09
N ASP A 30 -27.73 -18.74 4.30
CA ASP A 30 -26.56 -18.72 5.18
C ASP A 30 -25.67 -19.97 5.04
N SER A 31 -26.12 -20.97 4.29
CA SER A 31 -25.43 -22.24 4.06
C SER A 31 -25.52 -22.68 2.60
N CYS A 32 -24.60 -23.54 2.16
CA CYS A 32 -24.52 -24.02 0.79
C CYS A 32 -24.54 -25.56 0.76
N LEU A 33 -25.53 -26.14 0.08
CA LEU A 33 -25.63 -27.60 -0.09
C LEU A 33 -24.49 -28.19 -0.94
N ASP A 34 -23.89 -27.37 -1.80
CA ASP A 34 -22.78 -27.76 -2.67
C ASP A 34 -21.41 -27.49 -2.05
N PHE A 35 -21.35 -27.10 -0.77
CA PHE A 35 -20.08 -26.86 -0.08
C PHE A 35 -19.24 -28.13 -0.04
N ARG A 36 -17.97 -28.00 -0.42
CA ARG A 36 -16.96 -29.06 -0.37
C ARG A 36 -15.68 -28.44 0.18
N GLU A 37 -15.27 -28.86 1.36
CA GLU A 37 -14.02 -28.36 1.95
C GLU A 37 -12.84 -28.71 1.06
N ASP A 38 -12.02 -27.72 0.74
CA ASP A 38 -10.76 -27.94 0.04
C ASP A 38 -9.67 -28.29 1.06
N SER A 39 -9.27 -29.56 1.07
CA SER A 39 -8.22 -30.09 1.93
C SER A 39 -6.81 -29.64 1.54
N ASN A 40 -6.65 -28.96 0.39
CA ASN A 40 -5.37 -28.44 -0.08
C ASN A 40 -5.26 -26.91 0.07
N ILE A 41 -6.21 -26.27 0.76
CA ILE A 41 -6.02 -24.90 1.24
C ILE A 41 -4.97 -24.96 2.34
N GLU A 42 -3.72 -24.90 1.91
CA GLU A 42 -2.66 -24.40 2.76
C GLU A 42 -3.04 -22.94 3.07
N PRO A 43 -3.14 -22.54 4.34
CA PRO A 43 -3.22 -21.12 4.65
C PRO A 43 -2.03 -20.47 3.95
N GLU A 44 -2.29 -19.44 3.15
CA GLU A 44 -1.22 -18.64 2.55
C GLU A 44 -0.48 -17.93 3.69
N GLU A 45 0.41 -18.66 4.36
CA GLU A 45 1.37 -18.11 5.29
C GLU A 45 2.39 -17.37 4.43
N LEU A 46 2.03 -16.14 4.06
CA LEU A 46 2.93 -15.15 3.47
C LEU A 46 3.95 -14.75 4.53
N TRP A 47 4.87 -15.67 4.84
CA TRP A 47 5.95 -15.42 5.77
C TRP A 47 6.90 -14.40 5.13
N GLN A 48 7.04 -13.26 5.78
CA GLN A 48 7.99 -12.22 5.38
C GLN A 48 8.95 -11.95 6.55
N PRO A 49 10.27 -11.87 6.29
CA PRO A 49 11.22 -11.49 7.31
C PRO A 49 11.00 -10.05 7.77
N GLU A 50 11.27 -9.75 9.04
CA GLU A 50 11.14 -8.41 9.60
C GLU A 50 11.95 -7.39 8.77
N GLY A 51 11.31 -6.30 8.35
CA GLY A 51 11.95 -5.26 7.53
C GLY A 51 12.02 -5.57 6.02
N ALA A 52 11.37 -6.63 5.54
CA ALA A 52 11.30 -6.95 4.13
C ALA A 52 9.85 -7.17 3.66
N SER A 53 9.64 -7.04 2.34
CA SER A 53 8.37 -7.30 1.67
C SER A 53 8.63 -7.94 0.32
N TYR A 54 7.76 -8.86 -0.12
CA TYR A 54 7.79 -9.37 -1.48
C TYR A 54 7.06 -8.43 -2.43
N TYR A 55 7.67 -8.13 -3.58
CA TYR A 55 7.08 -7.39 -4.67
C TYR A 55 7.42 -8.09 -5.98
N ASN A 56 6.41 -8.51 -6.75
CA ASN A 56 6.60 -9.36 -7.94
C ASN A 56 7.49 -10.57 -7.68
N ASP A 57 7.25 -11.27 -6.56
CA ASP A 57 8.02 -12.45 -6.11
C ASP A 57 9.49 -12.17 -5.77
N GLU A 58 9.92 -10.90 -5.77
CA GLU A 58 11.25 -10.48 -5.35
C GLU A 58 11.22 -9.93 -3.92
N LEU A 59 12.18 -10.36 -3.09
CA LEU A 59 12.33 -9.86 -1.73
C LEU A 59 12.97 -8.47 -1.74
N ILE A 60 12.20 -7.45 -1.39
CA ILE A 60 12.68 -6.08 -1.24
C ILE A 60 12.89 -5.77 0.24
N LEU A 61 14.10 -5.33 0.59
CA LEU A 61 14.38 -4.77 1.91
C LEU A 61 13.77 -3.38 1.99
N GLN A 62 12.90 -3.14 2.97
CA GLN A 62 12.38 -1.79 3.17
C GLN A 62 13.51 -0.90 3.68
N PRO A 63 13.68 0.31 3.10
CA PRO A 63 14.59 1.30 3.66
C PRO A 63 14.23 1.51 5.13
N GLN A 64 15.24 1.51 6.01
CA GLN A 64 15.01 1.83 7.42
C GLN A 64 14.39 3.23 7.52
N GLN A 65 13.10 3.29 7.81
CA GLN A 65 12.39 4.54 8.00
C GLN A 65 12.93 5.19 9.26
N ARG A 66 13.77 6.21 9.09
CA ARG A 66 14.31 6.99 10.22
C ARG A 66 13.26 7.91 10.84
N LEU A 67 12.16 8.14 10.12
CA LEU A 67 11.08 9.04 10.50
C LEU A 67 9.86 8.23 10.95
N THR A 68 9.23 8.70 12.01
CA THR A 68 7.90 8.22 12.43
C THR A 68 6.85 8.60 11.38
N GLN A 69 5.69 7.92 11.39
CA GLN A 69 4.58 8.24 10.49
C GLN A 69 4.17 9.72 10.58
N GLN A 70 4.13 10.29 11.79
CA GLN A 70 3.77 11.69 11.98
C GLN A 70 4.77 12.65 11.32
N GLN A 71 6.07 12.37 11.43
CA GLN A 71 7.11 13.16 10.79
C GLN A 71 7.08 13.04 9.26
N GLN A 72 6.73 11.86 8.74
CA GLN A 72 6.52 11.69 7.29
C GLN A 72 5.34 12.52 6.80
N LEU A 73 4.23 12.56 7.54
CA LEU A 73 3.08 13.41 7.21
C LEU A 73 3.46 14.89 7.26
N GLU A 74 4.22 15.31 8.27
CA GLU A 74 4.70 16.69 8.38
C GLU A 74 5.55 17.11 7.18
N LEU A 75 6.39 16.21 6.63
CA LEU A 75 7.15 16.50 5.42
C LEU A 75 6.25 16.78 4.21
N LEU A 76 5.15 16.03 4.04
CA LEU A 76 4.20 16.25 2.94
C LEU A 76 3.57 17.65 3.00
N ASP A 77 3.35 18.16 4.20
CA ASP A 77 2.69 19.44 4.43
C ASP A 77 3.64 20.64 4.47
N THR A 78 4.95 20.41 4.70
CA THR A 78 5.92 21.49 4.95
C THR A 78 7.04 21.56 3.92
N HIS A 79 7.42 20.43 3.31
CA HIS A 79 8.63 20.38 2.51
C HIS A 79 8.42 20.98 1.10
N PRO A 80 9.33 21.84 0.61
CA PRO A 80 9.21 22.46 -0.71
C PRO A 80 9.06 21.49 -1.89
N MET A 81 9.60 20.27 -1.77
CA MET A 81 9.41 19.21 -2.77
C MET A 81 7.95 18.85 -3.01
N PHE A 82 7.10 18.95 -1.98
CA PHE A 82 5.68 18.63 -2.07
C PHE A 82 4.81 19.89 -2.17
N THR A 83 5.14 20.93 -1.42
CA THR A 83 4.34 22.16 -1.34
C THR A 83 4.68 23.18 -2.41
N GLY A 84 5.89 23.10 -2.99
CA GLY A 84 6.46 24.13 -3.86
C GLY A 84 6.82 25.43 -3.14
N LYS A 85 6.77 25.48 -1.81
CA LYS A 85 6.95 26.70 -1.01
C LYS A 85 7.95 26.52 0.12
N CYS A 86 8.72 27.57 0.40
CA CYS A 86 9.59 27.60 1.57
C CYS A 86 8.76 27.57 2.86
N PRO A 87 9.04 26.66 3.82
CA PRO A 87 8.27 26.57 5.06
C PRO A 87 8.41 27.82 5.94
N GLN A 88 9.51 28.56 5.82
CA GLN A 88 9.80 29.72 6.66
C GLN A 88 9.26 31.04 6.10
N CYS A 89 9.45 31.31 4.80
CA CYS A 89 9.09 32.60 4.20
C CYS A 89 8.04 32.51 3.08
N GLN A 90 7.55 31.32 2.76
CA GLN A 90 6.55 31.06 1.70
C GLN A 90 7.02 31.43 0.28
N HIS A 91 8.32 31.59 0.07
CA HIS A 91 8.89 31.76 -1.28
C HIS A 91 8.49 30.61 -2.19
N GLU A 92 7.98 30.92 -3.38
CA GLU A 92 7.55 29.92 -4.36
C GLU A 92 8.73 29.47 -5.22
N PHE A 93 9.02 28.17 -5.19
CA PHE A 93 10.09 27.60 -6.00
C PHE A 93 9.63 27.39 -7.45
N ASN A 94 10.57 27.52 -8.39
CA ASN A 94 10.30 27.24 -9.80
C ASN A 94 9.89 25.77 -9.99
N ARG A 95 8.93 25.55 -10.90
CA ARG A 95 8.29 24.27 -11.19
C ARG A 95 9.11 23.27 -12.00
N ASP A 96 10.38 23.56 -12.27
CA ASP A 96 11.30 22.62 -12.91
C ASP A 96 11.89 21.66 -11.86
N TYR A 97 11.03 20.89 -11.20
CA TYR A 97 11.39 20.06 -10.04
C TYR A 97 12.17 18.80 -10.42
N THR A 98 12.15 18.40 -11.69
CA THR A 98 12.68 17.09 -12.15
C THR A 98 14.19 16.92 -12.01
N ALA A 99 14.94 18.01 -11.83
CA ALA A 99 16.39 17.97 -11.68
C ALA A 99 16.89 18.57 -10.34
N ARG A 100 15.98 19.01 -9.46
CA ARG A 100 16.36 19.75 -8.26
C ARG A 100 16.56 18.80 -7.07
N VAL A 101 17.82 18.68 -6.65
CA VAL A 101 18.25 17.85 -5.51
C VAL A 101 18.26 18.64 -4.20
N HIS A 102 18.37 19.97 -4.25
CA HIS A 102 18.44 20.84 -3.08
C HIS A 102 17.33 21.90 -3.10
N TRP A 103 16.66 22.09 -1.95
CA TRP A 103 15.54 23.03 -1.79
C TRP A 103 15.91 24.26 -0.94
N ASP A 104 17.16 24.70 -0.99
CA ASP A 104 17.62 25.86 -0.23
C ASP A 104 16.90 27.14 -0.67
N CYS A 105 16.35 27.86 0.30
CA CYS A 105 15.58 29.07 0.05
C CYS A 105 16.51 30.29 -0.16
N PRO A 106 16.47 30.94 -1.33
CA PRO A 106 17.32 32.10 -1.62
C PRO A 106 16.92 33.37 -0.83
N GLU A 107 15.68 33.43 -0.34
CA GLU A 107 15.14 34.64 0.32
C GLU A 107 15.43 34.68 1.82
N CYS A 108 15.29 33.55 2.51
CA CYS A 108 15.39 33.50 3.98
C CYS A 108 16.54 32.63 4.51
N GLY A 109 17.30 31.97 3.62
CA GLY A 109 18.42 31.13 4.00
C GLY A 109 18.05 29.81 4.68
N TRP A 110 16.78 29.38 4.58
CA TRP A 110 16.38 28.03 4.99
C TRP A 110 17.11 27.00 4.10
N MET A 111 17.72 25.98 4.70
CA MET A 111 18.45 24.93 3.99
C MET A 111 17.73 23.59 4.15
N ASP A 112 17.74 22.80 3.09
CA ASP A 112 17.15 21.46 3.08
C ASP A 112 18.18 20.43 3.55
N ASP A 113 18.04 19.96 4.80
CA ASP A 113 18.91 18.95 5.41
C ASP A 113 18.44 17.50 5.16
N THR A 114 17.45 17.25 4.28
CA THR A 114 16.81 15.92 4.14
C THR A 114 17.52 14.89 3.24
N VAL A 115 18.85 14.99 3.05
CA VAL A 115 19.65 14.03 2.25
C VAL A 115 20.02 12.72 2.96
#